data_AF-A0A653DK90-F1
#
_entry.id   AF-A0A653DK90-F1
#
_cell.length_a   1.000
_cell.length_b   1.000
_cell.length_c   1.000
_cell.angle_alpha   90.00
_cell.angle_beta   90.00
_cell.angle_gamma   90.00
#
_symmetry.space_group_name_H-M   'P 1'
#
loop_
_entity.id
_entity.type
_entity.pdbx_description
1 polymer ?
#
loop_
_entity_poly.entity_id
_entity_poly.type
_entity_poly.pdbx_seq_one_letter_code
_entity_poly.pdbx_strand_id
1 'polypeptide(L)'
;MASDLLNTDDPEMTIQLLRAAALIDQDSAIFEYGNVLVQRTYFENDSVRIISGGPACLLDLVGRGMLTCYIQGDHLMAPPSSLILRTIRELSYNHLKGSLILLPADSGTLLNFGVAIERALNDNLKVKIISISDDFENDSKGKIRKRGLSGIVLMSKIAGAMSERSKTLTEIYDYCSKVLDNMKSIGFTVPTSKETIPVPCTCMEKIQEIYEPEAKKRKAEYDFKQEICAKTYDALLHKKEVPEEPDVPGKINLVTQDRVVILLNINKALTKVEQYMCAKAFIDYLDNIYVSVYRLYIGQFICELDKINLTVTIFKPFDYAVVEYLDDACKAPGWHRMNLHKYITVSEILMIAKLKRKDRLSPPIRGPKLSEKLSNVLLYSAQFACEALISCEKQLNMIDSERGKGDTGSRLKRAAETLLKRMQQDKVITNCPFAFLESMSKLLERTVGGATGCIYSIMFEAAALVFGEMQEEDIIMPETWLHALEQARDALKSCHSAILFLNPVVDVLRRIAILAFLFGVGNSLKKVRRGCVESEYVRVVRRILNRGRSRNYCRPRRRNAGF
;
A
#
# COMPACT_ATOMS: atom_id res chain seq x y z
N MET A 1 -13.99 4.84 15.69
CA MET A 1 -14.41 6.24 15.82
C MET A 1 -15.15 6.55 14.55
N ALA A 2 -16.48 6.68 14.63
CA ALA A 2 -17.24 7.41 13.62
C ALA A 2 -16.53 8.76 13.41
N SER A 3 -16.31 9.16 12.16
CA SER A 3 -15.63 10.42 11.87
C SER A 3 -16.38 11.57 12.54
N ASP A 4 -15.66 12.51 13.16
CA ASP A 4 -16.20 13.78 13.70
C ASP A 4 -16.93 14.67 12.66
N LEU A 5 -17.09 14.18 11.43
CA LEU A 5 -17.74 14.84 10.29
C LEU A 5 -19.24 14.55 10.17
N LEU A 6 -19.76 13.48 10.80
CA LEU A 6 -21.15 13.06 10.64
C LEU A 6 -21.88 13.10 11.99
N ASN A 7 -23.00 13.84 12.04
CA ASN A 7 -23.94 13.77 13.15
C ASN A 7 -24.77 12.48 13.03
N THR A 8 -24.32 11.40 13.64
CA THR A 8 -25.02 10.11 13.58
C THR A 8 -26.38 10.11 14.28
N ASP A 9 -26.69 11.14 15.06
CA ASP A 9 -27.96 11.29 15.79
C ASP A 9 -29.03 12.03 14.99
N ASP A 10 -28.73 12.48 13.76
CA ASP A 10 -29.72 13.11 12.87
C ASP A 10 -30.78 12.08 12.42
N PRO A 11 -32.07 12.26 12.76
CA PRO A 11 -33.13 11.33 12.36
C PRO A 11 -33.33 11.26 10.84
N GLU A 12 -32.85 12.24 10.07
CA GLU A 12 -32.89 12.21 8.60
C GLU A 12 -31.62 11.63 7.95
N MET A 13 -30.60 11.25 8.73
CA MET A 13 -29.33 10.78 8.21
C MET A 13 -29.50 9.65 7.18
N THR A 14 -30.33 8.66 7.50
CA THR A 14 -30.56 7.49 6.64
C THR A 14 -31.16 7.87 5.29
N ILE A 15 -32.21 8.70 5.30
CA ILE A 15 -32.89 9.09 4.06
C ILE A 15 -32.02 10.03 3.24
N GLN A 16 -31.22 10.91 3.87
CA GLN A 16 -30.25 11.76 3.18
C GLN A 16 -29.14 10.93 2.53
N LEU A 17 -28.61 9.91 3.23
CA LEU A 17 -27.63 8.96 2.69
C LEU A 17 -28.16 8.25 1.44
N LEU A 18 -29.39 7.72 1.50
CA LEU A 18 -30.01 7.03 0.38
C LEU A 18 -30.29 7.97 -0.79
N ARG A 19 -30.77 9.20 -0.52
CA ARG A 19 -30.96 10.25 -1.53
C ARG A 19 -29.65 10.60 -2.22
N ALA A 20 -28.56 10.72 -1.47
CA ALA A 20 -27.24 10.95 -2.04
C ALA A 20 -26.83 9.79 -2.96
N ALA A 21 -27.00 8.54 -2.54
CA ALA A 21 -26.72 7.37 -3.38
C ALA A 21 -27.53 7.36 -4.68
N ALA A 22 -28.85 7.63 -4.60
CA ALA A 22 -29.73 7.68 -5.78
C ALA A 22 -29.50 8.90 -6.69
N LEU A 23 -28.90 9.99 -6.18
CA LEU A 23 -28.47 11.13 -6.99
C LEU A 23 -27.18 10.85 -7.77
N ILE A 24 -26.29 10.02 -7.21
CA ILE A 24 -25.02 9.64 -7.84
C ILE A 24 -25.26 8.57 -8.91
N ASP A 25 -26.10 7.57 -8.62
CA ASP A 25 -26.43 6.49 -9.55
C ASP A 25 -27.84 6.63 -10.12
N GLN A 26 -27.92 6.96 -11.41
CA GLN A 26 -29.20 7.09 -12.13
C GLN A 26 -29.93 5.76 -12.32
N ASP A 27 -29.25 4.62 -12.18
CA ASP A 27 -29.89 3.30 -12.26
C ASP A 27 -30.49 2.86 -10.91
N SER A 28 -30.40 3.71 -9.88
CA SER A 28 -30.99 3.49 -8.55
C SER A 28 -32.17 4.42 -8.25
N ALA A 29 -33.01 3.99 -7.31
CA ALA A 29 -34.19 4.70 -6.80
C ALA A 29 -34.43 4.36 -5.32
N ILE A 30 -35.32 5.12 -4.67
CA ILE A 30 -35.72 4.90 -3.27
C ILE A 30 -37.21 4.64 -3.24
N PHE A 31 -37.65 3.67 -2.44
CA PHE A 31 -39.09 3.45 -2.25
C PHE A 31 -39.75 4.62 -1.50
N GLU A 32 -41.03 4.88 -1.80
CA GLU A 32 -41.79 6.00 -1.22
C GLU A 32 -41.84 5.97 0.31
N TYR A 33 -41.83 4.76 0.89
CA TYR A 33 -41.82 4.57 2.34
C TYR A 33 -40.42 4.67 2.98
N GLY A 34 -39.40 5.08 2.21
CA GLY A 34 -38.05 5.37 2.67
C GLY A 34 -37.18 4.13 2.95
N ASN A 35 -35.93 4.39 3.33
CA ASN A 35 -34.99 3.42 3.91
C ASN A 35 -34.64 2.19 3.06
N VAL A 36 -34.97 2.21 1.76
CA VAL A 36 -34.65 1.15 0.81
C VAL A 36 -34.11 1.76 -0.48
N LEU A 37 -32.87 1.44 -0.83
CA LEU A 37 -32.31 1.70 -2.16
C LEU A 37 -32.62 0.50 -3.06
N VAL A 38 -33.15 0.73 -4.25
CA VAL A 38 -33.55 -0.32 -5.20
C VAL A 38 -33.10 0.05 -6.61
N GLN A 39 -32.82 -0.96 -7.43
CA GLN A 39 -32.62 -0.76 -8.87
C GLN A 39 -33.86 -0.11 -9.49
N ARG A 40 -33.70 0.95 -10.27
CA ARG A 40 -34.82 1.66 -10.92
C ARG A 40 -35.65 0.75 -11.83
N THR A 41 -34.99 -0.20 -12.50
CA THR A 41 -35.60 -1.14 -13.44
C THR A 41 -36.02 -2.46 -12.77
N TYR A 42 -36.21 -2.49 -11.44
CA TYR A 42 -36.53 -3.73 -10.74
C TYR A 42 -37.76 -4.40 -11.36
N PHE A 43 -38.84 -3.67 -11.64
CA PHE A 43 -40.07 -4.20 -12.21
C PHE A 43 -39.94 -4.75 -13.66
N GLU A 44 -38.86 -4.44 -14.39
CA GLU A 44 -38.71 -4.83 -15.80
C GLU A 44 -38.17 -6.26 -15.98
N ASN A 45 -37.45 -6.79 -14.98
CA ASN A 45 -36.81 -8.11 -15.07
C ASN A 45 -37.59 -9.17 -14.29
N ASP A 46 -37.89 -10.31 -14.93
CA ASP A 46 -38.48 -11.49 -14.29
C ASP A 46 -37.38 -12.46 -13.80
N SER A 47 -36.46 -11.94 -13.00
CA SER A 47 -35.36 -12.68 -12.38
C SER A 47 -35.46 -12.69 -10.85
N VAL A 48 -34.79 -13.64 -10.20
CA VAL A 48 -34.78 -13.75 -8.73
C VAL A 48 -34.27 -12.45 -8.10
N ARG A 49 -34.99 -11.92 -7.12
CA ARG A 49 -34.61 -10.68 -6.43
C ARG A 49 -33.50 -10.96 -5.43
N ILE A 50 -32.37 -10.27 -5.54
CA ILE A 50 -31.27 -10.40 -4.58
C ILE A 50 -31.35 -9.24 -3.60
N ILE A 51 -31.66 -9.54 -2.34
CA ILE A 51 -31.92 -8.56 -1.29
C ILE A 51 -30.80 -8.64 -0.25
N SER A 52 -30.33 -7.49 0.22
CA SER A 52 -29.50 -7.41 1.43
C SER A 52 -29.97 -6.25 2.30
N GLY A 53 -29.40 -6.12 3.49
CA GLY A 53 -29.72 -5.05 4.42
C GLY A 53 -28.99 -5.20 5.74
N GLY A 54 -28.98 -4.15 6.55
CA GLY A 54 -28.31 -4.16 7.84
C GLY A 54 -27.57 -2.86 8.17
N PRO A 55 -26.70 -2.92 9.19
CA PRO A 55 -25.97 -1.76 9.70
C PRO A 55 -24.81 -1.32 8.79
N ALA A 56 -24.19 -2.25 8.05
CA ALA A 56 -23.12 -1.95 7.10
C ALA A 56 -23.67 -1.15 5.91
N CYS A 57 -22.88 -0.26 5.32
CA CYS A 57 -23.31 0.44 4.10
C CYS A 57 -22.86 -0.36 2.87
N LEU A 58 -23.81 -1.04 2.22
CA LEU A 58 -23.61 -1.81 0.97
C LEU A 58 -24.40 -1.19 -0.21
N LEU A 59 -24.72 0.09 -0.13
CA LEU A 59 -25.53 0.80 -1.14
C LEU A 59 -24.90 0.69 -2.54
N ASP A 60 -23.58 0.73 -2.62
CA ASP A 60 -22.84 0.65 -3.88
C ASP A 60 -22.89 -0.74 -4.54
N LEU A 61 -23.47 -1.75 -3.87
CA LEU A 61 -23.71 -3.08 -4.43
C LEU A 61 -25.10 -3.21 -5.07
N VAL A 62 -25.95 -2.19 -4.96
CA VAL A 62 -27.25 -2.14 -5.65
C VAL A 62 -27.02 -1.79 -7.12
N GLY A 63 -27.48 -2.68 -8.00
CA GLY A 63 -27.31 -2.51 -9.44
C GLY A 63 -27.41 -3.84 -10.20
N ARG A 64 -27.72 -3.74 -11.51
CA ARG A 64 -27.91 -4.92 -12.36
C ARG A 64 -26.69 -5.85 -12.32
N GLY A 65 -26.93 -7.14 -12.15
CA GLY A 65 -25.86 -8.15 -11.97
C GLY A 65 -25.29 -8.26 -10.56
N MET A 66 -25.85 -7.55 -9.57
CA MET A 66 -25.58 -7.69 -8.13
C MET A 66 -26.89 -7.63 -7.30
N LEU A 67 -27.01 -6.71 -6.32
CA LEU A 67 -28.20 -6.60 -5.48
C LEU A 67 -29.34 -5.89 -6.22
N THR A 68 -30.56 -6.42 -6.09
CA THR A 68 -31.80 -5.75 -6.50
C THR A 68 -32.11 -4.58 -5.58
N CYS A 69 -31.96 -4.75 -4.27
CA CYS A 69 -32.16 -3.68 -3.30
C CYS A 69 -31.29 -3.88 -2.05
N TYR A 70 -31.14 -2.78 -1.31
CA TYR A 70 -30.53 -2.75 0.01
C TYR A 70 -31.45 -2.05 1.01
N ILE A 71 -31.73 -2.71 2.13
CA ILE A 71 -32.61 -2.21 3.20
C ILE A 71 -31.74 -1.65 4.32
N GLN A 72 -31.70 -0.33 4.46
CA GLN A 72 -30.88 0.36 5.46
C GLN A 72 -31.73 0.64 6.70
N GLY A 73 -31.24 0.23 7.88
CA GLY A 73 -31.86 0.65 9.14
C GLY A 73 -31.37 2.03 9.58
N ASP A 74 -32.17 2.68 10.43
CA ASP A 74 -31.83 3.99 10.96
C ASP A 74 -30.59 3.98 11.85
N HIS A 75 -29.86 5.10 11.86
CA HIS A 75 -28.63 5.26 12.66
C HIS A 75 -27.62 4.12 12.46
N LEU A 76 -27.56 3.55 11.24
CA LEU A 76 -26.71 2.42 10.88
C LEU A 76 -26.98 1.18 11.77
N MET A 77 -28.25 0.93 12.08
CA MET A 77 -28.72 -0.26 12.79
C MET A 77 -29.38 -1.27 11.83
N ALA A 78 -29.77 -2.43 12.35
CA ALA A 78 -30.57 -3.39 11.60
C ALA A 78 -31.97 -2.82 11.30
N PRO A 79 -32.49 -2.94 10.06
CA PRO A 79 -33.81 -2.43 9.70
C PRO A 79 -34.94 -3.19 10.43
N PRO A 80 -36.09 -2.55 10.70
CA PRO A 80 -37.20 -3.19 11.37
C PRO A 80 -37.88 -4.26 10.48
N SER A 81 -38.36 -5.34 11.09
CA SER A 81 -39.00 -6.46 10.38
C SER A 81 -40.22 -6.06 9.52
N SER A 82 -40.94 -5.00 9.90
CA SER A 82 -42.06 -4.45 9.13
C SER A 82 -41.61 -3.85 7.80
N LEU A 83 -40.51 -3.11 7.77
CA LEU A 83 -39.92 -2.52 6.56
C LEU A 83 -39.39 -3.62 5.63
N ILE A 84 -38.72 -4.63 6.21
CA ILE A 84 -38.20 -5.79 5.46
C ILE A 84 -39.36 -6.54 4.80
N LEU A 85 -40.41 -6.88 5.56
CA LEU A 85 -41.59 -7.58 5.03
C LEU A 85 -42.29 -6.78 3.94
N ARG A 86 -42.49 -5.46 4.15
CA ARG A 86 -43.08 -4.57 3.14
C ARG A 86 -42.28 -4.59 1.83
N THR A 87 -40.96 -4.56 1.95
CA THR A 87 -40.05 -4.62 0.80
C THR A 87 -40.11 -5.95 0.06
N ILE A 88 -40.15 -7.08 0.79
CA ILE A 88 -40.31 -8.40 0.18
C ILE A 88 -41.66 -8.49 -0.57
N ARG A 89 -42.74 -7.99 0.02
CA ARG A 89 -44.07 -7.95 -0.61
C ARG A 89 -44.06 -7.11 -1.88
N GLU A 90 -43.48 -5.91 -1.83
CA GLU A 90 -43.38 -5.01 -2.98
C GLU A 90 -42.59 -5.65 -4.13
N LEU A 91 -41.42 -6.22 -3.83
CA LEU A 91 -40.59 -6.89 -4.84
C LEU A 91 -41.20 -8.18 -5.40
N SER A 92 -42.17 -8.76 -4.69
CA SER A 92 -42.90 -9.97 -5.11
C SER A 92 -44.21 -9.63 -5.85
N TYR A 93 -44.60 -8.36 -5.92
CA TYR A 93 -45.83 -7.95 -6.60
C TYR A 93 -45.73 -8.29 -8.08
N ASN A 94 -46.65 -9.12 -8.57
CA ASN A 94 -46.64 -9.69 -9.93
C ASN A 94 -45.33 -10.41 -10.32
N HIS A 95 -44.59 -10.93 -9.34
CA HIS A 95 -43.28 -11.56 -9.57
C HIS A 95 -43.16 -12.92 -8.86
N LEU A 96 -43.01 -13.99 -9.63
CA LEU A 96 -43.14 -15.38 -9.13
C LEU A 96 -41.80 -16.13 -8.93
N LYS A 97 -40.67 -15.52 -9.29
CA LYS A 97 -39.33 -16.15 -9.19
C LYS A 97 -38.78 -16.16 -7.76
N GLY A 98 -39.29 -15.27 -6.91
CA GLY A 98 -38.94 -15.19 -5.49
C GLY A 98 -37.69 -14.37 -5.20
N SER A 99 -37.29 -14.38 -3.93
CA SER A 99 -36.24 -13.52 -3.39
C SER A 99 -35.18 -14.32 -2.62
N LEU A 100 -33.91 -14.03 -2.89
CA LEU A 100 -32.77 -14.51 -2.10
C LEU A 100 -32.26 -13.36 -1.23
N ILE A 101 -32.22 -13.59 0.08
CA ILE A 101 -31.69 -12.64 1.06
C ILE A 101 -30.26 -13.04 1.43
N LEU A 102 -29.31 -12.13 1.25
CA LEU A 102 -27.91 -12.29 1.62
C LEU A 102 -27.59 -11.36 2.80
N LEU A 103 -27.21 -11.92 3.93
CA LEU A 103 -26.91 -11.13 5.14
C LEU A 103 -25.59 -11.56 5.76
N PRO A 104 -24.81 -10.63 6.33
CA PRO A 104 -23.72 -11.02 7.23
C PRO A 104 -24.31 -11.76 8.43
N ALA A 105 -23.53 -12.69 9.00
CA ALA A 105 -23.92 -13.44 10.20
C ALA A 105 -23.87 -12.56 11.47
N ASP A 106 -24.75 -11.57 11.53
CA ASP A 106 -24.97 -10.67 12.66
C ASP A 106 -26.32 -11.00 13.33
N SER A 107 -26.31 -11.23 14.63
CA SER A 107 -27.50 -11.71 15.36
C SER A 107 -28.65 -10.71 15.35
N GLY A 108 -28.36 -9.40 15.39
CA GLY A 108 -29.38 -8.36 15.36
C GLY A 108 -30.09 -8.30 14.02
N THR A 109 -29.31 -8.31 12.94
CA THR A 109 -29.81 -8.31 11.57
C THR A 109 -30.58 -9.60 11.24
N LEU A 110 -30.04 -10.77 11.61
CA LEU A 110 -30.69 -12.06 11.37
C LEU A 110 -32.05 -12.19 12.07
N LEU A 111 -32.21 -11.63 13.28
CA LEU A 111 -33.48 -11.67 14.00
C LEU A 111 -34.58 -10.90 13.25
N ASN A 112 -34.29 -9.66 12.86
CA ASN A 112 -35.26 -8.80 12.17
C ASN A 112 -35.66 -9.36 10.80
N PHE A 113 -34.68 -9.86 10.04
CA PHE A 113 -34.94 -10.52 8.75
C PHE A 113 -35.66 -11.86 8.94
N GLY A 114 -35.31 -12.66 9.94
CA GLY A 114 -35.98 -13.93 10.23
C GLY A 114 -37.47 -13.76 10.48
N VAL A 115 -37.85 -12.80 11.34
CA VAL A 115 -39.27 -12.48 11.59
C VAL A 115 -40.00 -12.03 10.31
N ALA A 116 -39.34 -11.24 9.46
CA ALA A 116 -39.92 -10.79 8.19
C ALA A 116 -40.08 -11.94 7.18
N ILE A 117 -39.11 -12.84 7.10
CA ILE A 117 -39.12 -14.01 6.22
C ILE A 117 -40.25 -14.97 6.63
N GLU A 118 -40.38 -15.31 7.90
CA GLU A 118 -41.46 -16.17 8.38
C GLU A 118 -42.84 -15.59 8.03
N ARG A 119 -43.01 -14.28 8.16
CA ARG A 119 -44.25 -13.59 7.76
C ARG A 119 -44.45 -13.62 6.24
N ALA A 120 -43.39 -13.44 5.45
CA ALA A 120 -43.46 -13.52 3.99
C ALA A 120 -43.80 -14.95 3.51
N LEU A 121 -43.29 -15.98 4.19
CA LEU A 121 -43.63 -17.38 3.92
C LEU A 121 -45.11 -17.65 4.23
N ASN A 122 -45.65 -17.07 5.31
CA ASN A 122 -47.08 -17.14 5.62
C ASN A 122 -47.96 -16.42 4.58
N ASP A 123 -47.42 -15.41 3.88
CA ASP A 123 -48.05 -14.77 2.72
C ASP A 123 -47.90 -15.59 1.42
N ASN A 124 -47.34 -16.81 1.50
CA ASN A 124 -47.01 -17.68 0.37
C ASN A 124 -45.95 -17.10 -0.60
N LEU A 125 -45.09 -16.21 -0.13
CA LEU A 125 -43.99 -15.66 -0.93
C LEU A 125 -42.79 -16.61 -0.91
N LYS A 126 -42.13 -16.77 -2.06
CA LYS A 126 -40.94 -17.61 -2.19
C LYS A 126 -39.70 -16.83 -1.75
N VAL A 127 -39.17 -17.15 -0.57
CA VAL A 127 -38.00 -16.46 -0.02
C VAL A 127 -37.00 -17.48 0.54
N LYS A 128 -35.71 -17.28 0.27
CA LYS A 128 -34.61 -18.01 0.92
C LYS A 128 -33.60 -17.02 1.50
N ILE A 129 -32.86 -17.44 2.53
CA ILE A 129 -31.85 -16.64 3.22
C ILE A 129 -30.52 -17.39 3.30
N ILE A 130 -29.42 -16.72 2.99
CA ILE A 130 -28.06 -17.19 3.27
C ILE A 130 -27.43 -16.24 4.29
N SER A 131 -27.09 -16.83 5.44
CA SER A 131 -26.29 -16.17 6.48
C SER A 131 -24.81 -16.37 6.15
N ILE A 132 -24.13 -15.29 5.82
CA ILE A 132 -22.75 -15.29 5.35
C ILE A 132 -21.85 -15.26 6.59
N SER A 133 -21.23 -16.40 6.86
CA SER A 133 -20.32 -16.61 7.99
C SER A 133 -18.92 -16.97 7.49
N ASP A 134 -18.30 -16.06 6.75
CA ASP A 134 -16.98 -16.23 6.13
C ASP A 134 -15.83 -15.89 7.09
N ASP A 135 -16.07 -15.22 8.21
CA ASP A 135 -15.04 -14.90 9.20
C ASP A 135 -14.44 -16.15 9.85
N PHE A 136 -13.11 -16.17 9.99
CA PHE A 136 -12.35 -17.23 10.65
C PHE A 136 -12.18 -17.03 12.16
N GLU A 137 -12.46 -15.85 12.73
CA GLU A 137 -12.05 -15.53 14.11
C GLU A 137 -12.56 -16.54 15.17
N ASN A 138 -11.60 -17.16 15.87
CA ASN A 138 -11.84 -17.99 17.06
C ASN A 138 -12.06 -17.07 18.27
N ASP A 139 -13.17 -17.25 18.99
CA ASP A 139 -13.34 -16.63 20.32
C ASP A 139 -12.23 -17.12 21.26
N SER A 140 -11.86 -16.30 22.25
CA SER A 140 -10.86 -16.60 23.29
C SER A 140 -11.12 -17.86 24.12
N LYS A 141 -12.31 -18.48 23.98
CA LYS A 141 -12.73 -19.77 24.54
C LYS A 141 -12.77 -20.91 23.49
N GLY A 142 -12.22 -20.70 22.30
CA GLY A 142 -12.09 -21.72 21.25
C GLY A 142 -13.36 -22.01 20.44
N LYS A 143 -14.43 -21.21 20.56
CA LYS A 143 -15.59 -21.32 19.65
C LYS A 143 -15.39 -20.41 18.44
N ILE A 144 -15.60 -20.95 17.25
CA ILE A 144 -15.63 -20.16 16.01
C ILE A 144 -16.82 -19.19 16.09
N ARG A 145 -16.57 -17.88 16.08
CA ARG A 145 -17.65 -16.90 15.91
C ARG A 145 -18.00 -16.84 14.43
N LYS A 146 -19.22 -17.23 14.09
CA LYS A 146 -19.77 -17.08 12.73
C LYS A 146 -20.16 -15.61 12.51
N ARG A 147 -19.21 -14.75 12.14
CA ARG A 147 -19.49 -13.39 11.64
C ARG A 147 -19.38 -13.36 10.11
N GLY A 148 -20.08 -12.42 9.49
CA GLY A 148 -19.89 -12.09 8.09
C GLY A 148 -18.94 -10.90 7.93
N LEU A 149 -17.98 -11.00 7.02
CA LEU A 149 -17.07 -9.93 6.63
C LEU A 149 -17.28 -9.61 5.13
N SER A 150 -16.20 -9.43 4.36
CA SER A 150 -16.23 -8.97 2.97
C SER A 150 -16.63 -10.02 1.94
N GLY A 151 -16.82 -11.28 2.32
CA GLY A 151 -17.31 -12.33 1.43
C GLY A 151 -18.69 -12.07 0.83
N ILE A 152 -19.53 -11.25 1.49
CA ILE A 152 -20.83 -10.83 0.97
C ILE A 152 -20.72 -10.08 -0.36
N VAL A 153 -19.60 -9.41 -0.64
CA VAL A 153 -19.36 -8.72 -1.91
C VAL A 153 -19.29 -9.71 -3.06
N LEU A 154 -18.47 -10.76 -2.92
CA LEU A 154 -18.35 -11.83 -3.92
C LEU A 154 -19.68 -12.60 -4.05
N MET A 155 -20.34 -12.87 -2.93
CA MET A 155 -21.62 -13.56 -2.91
C MET A 155 -22.70 -12.78 -3.67
N SER A 156 -22.79 -11.46 -3.44
CA SER A 156 -23.73 -10.58 -4.11
C SER A 156 -23.48 -10.54 -5.62
N LYS A 157 -22.20 -10.57 -6.04
CA LYS A 157 -21.84 -10.63 -7.46
C LYS A 157 -22.25 -11.94 -8.11
N ILE A 158 -21.94 -13.07 -7.49
CA ILE A 158 -22.28 -14.39 -8.03
C ILE A 158 -23.80 -14.56 -8.10
N ALA A 159 -24.51 -14.24 -7.01
CA ALA A 159 -25.97 -14.35 -6.96
C ALA A 159 -26.67 -13.44 -7.98
N GLY A 160 -26.22 -12.18 -8.10
CA GLY A 160 -26.75 -11.24 -9.07
C GLY A 160 -26.51 -11.66 -10.51
N ALA A 161 -25.31 -12.15 -10.84
CA ALA A 161 -25.00 -12.68 -12.16
C ALA A 161 -25.86 -13.91 -12.51
N MET A 162 -26.02 -14.85 -11.56
CA MET A 162 -26.91 -16.00 -11.75
C MET A 162 -28.37 -15.58 -11.96
N SER A 163 -28.83 -14.55 -11.24
CA SER A 163 -30.16 -13.97 -11.41
C SER A 163 -30.33 -13.39 -12.83
N GLU A 164 -29.36 -12.61 -13.33
CA GLU A 164 -29.41 -12.10 -14.71
C GLU A 164 -29.36 -13.21 -15.78
N ARG A 165 -28.74 -14.36 -15.48
CA ARG A 165 -28.82 -15.58 -16.31
C ARG A 165 -30.11 -16.38 -16.10
N SER A 166 -31.12 -15.79 -15.45
CA SER A 166 -32.45 -16.37 -15.20
C SER A 166 -32.45 -17.70 -14.44
N LYS A 167 -31.43 -17.94 -13.60
CA LYS A 167 -31.40 -19.10 -12.70
C LYS A 167 -32.54 -19.04 -11.68
N THR A 168 -33.03 -20.20 -11.27
CA THR A 168 -34.10 -20.32 -10.28
C THR A 168 -33.59 -20.03 -8.87
N LEU A 169 -34.49 -19.63 -7.96
CA LEU A 169 -34.14 -19.33 -6.55
C LEU A 169 -33.42 -20.50 -5.87
N THR A 170 -33.83 -21.73 -6.16
CA THR A 170 -33.20 -22.94 -5.60
C THR A 170 -31.79 -23.14 -6.14
N GLU A 171 -31.59 -23.02 -7.44
CA GLU A 171 -30.25 -23.13 -8.05
C GLU A 171 -29.28 -22.07 -7.50
N ILE A 172 -29.73 -20.82 -7.39
CA ILE A 172 -28.89 -19.74 -6.83
C ILE A 172 -28.55 -20.04 -5.38
N TYR A 173 -29.54 -20.43 -4.56
CA TYR A 173 -29.32 -20.75 -3.16
C TYR A 173 -28.32 -21.90 -2.95
N ASP A 174 -28.49 -23.01 -3.67
CA ASP A 174 -27.63 -24.19 -3.53
C ASP A 174 -26.20 -23.87 -4.00
N TYR A 175 -26.06 -23.09 -5.07
CA TYR A 175 -24.76 -22.68 -5.59
C TYR A 175 -24.05 -21.71 -4.65
N CYS A 176 -24.74 -20.67 -4.18
CA CYS A 176 -24.21 -19.70 -3.22
C CYS A 176 -23.84 -20.35 -1.87
N SER A 177 -24.58 -21.38 -1.43
CA SER A 177 -24.21 -22.15 -0.24
C SER A 177 -22.86 -22.85 -0.42
N LYS A 178 -22.62 -23.47 -1.58
CA LYS A 178 -21.31 -24.07 -1.92
C LYS A 178 -20.20 -23.03 -2.03
N VAL A 179 -20.50 -21.83 -2.55
CA VAL A 179 -19.54 -20.71 -2.58
C VAL A 179 -19.10 -20.35 -1.17
N LEU A 180 -20.05 -20.25 -0.23
CA LEU A 180 -19.75 -19.91 1.16
C LEU A 180 -18.86 -20.96 1.84
N ASP A 181 -19.08 -22.24 1.57
CA ASP A 181 -18.26 -23.33 2.12
C ASP A 181 -16.79 -23.28 1.65
N ASN A 182 -16.55 -22.69 0.47
CA ASN A 182 -15.22 -22.57 -0.15
C ASN A 182 -14.57 -21.18 0.04
N MET A 183 -15.17 -20.32 0.87
CA MET A 183 -14.75 -18.93 1.09
C MET A 183 -14.47 -18.67 2.57
N LYS A 184 -13.38 -17.95 2.85
CA LYS A 184 -12.99 -17.53 4.19
C LYS A 184 -12.42 -16.11 4.19
N SER A 185 -12.61 -15.41 5.30
CA SER A 185 -12.16 -14.04 5.49
C SER A 185 -11.49 -13.85 6.84
N ILE A 186 -10.56 -12.91 6.91
CA ILE A 186 -9.96 -12.42 8.15
C ILE A 186 -9.90 -10.90 8.16
N GLY A 187 -10.25 -10.29 9.30
CA GLY A 187 -10.15 -8.85 9.52
C GLY A 187 -8.86 -8.45 10.23
N PHE A 188 -8.28 -7.32 9.81
CA PHE A 188 -7.10 -6.71 10.40
C PHE A 188 -7.40 -5.27 10.81
N THR A 189 -6.77 -4.86 11.92
CA THR A 189 -6.70 -3.45 12.33
C THR A 189 -5.27 -2.95 12.08
N VAL A 190 -5.08 -2.22 10.98
CA VAL A 190 -3.84 -1.51 10.67
C VAL A 190 -3.73 -0.30 11.62
N PRO A 191 -2.67 -0.18 12.44
CA PRO A 191 -2.44 1.01 13.24
C PRO A 191 -2.18 2.19 12.29
N THR A 192 -3.08 3.18 12.26
CA THR A 192 -2.81 4.41 11.51
C THR A 192 -1.94 5.32 12.36
N SER A 193 -0.96 6.01 11.76
CA SER A 193 -0.02 6.91 12.44
C SER A 193 -0.67 8.12 13.15
N LYS A 194 -2.00 8.24 13.08
CA LYS A 194 -2.83 9.27 13.73
C LYS A 194 -3.71 8.73 14.86
N GLU A 195 -3.66 7.44 15.21
CA GLU A 195 -4.28 6.98 16.46
C GLU A 195 -3.43 7.45 17.64
N THR A 196 -3.58 8.73 18.00
CA THR A 196 -3.46 9.15 19.40
C THR A 196 -4.37 8.24 20.19
N ILE A 197 -3.75 7.33 20.94
CA ILE A 197 -4.39 6.53 21.97
C ILE A 197 -5.25 7.51 22.79
N PRO A 198 -6.58 7.35 22.89
CA PRO A 198 -7.36 8.15 23.80
C PRO A 198 -6.88 7.76 25.19
N VAL A 199 -6.12 8.64 25.85
CA VAL A 199 -5.72 8.46 27.24
C VAL A 199 -6.98 8.65 28.06
N PRO A 200 -7.57 7.60 28.67
CA PRO A 200 -8.59 7.81 29.68
C PRO A 200 -7.84 8.09 30.98
N CYS A 201 -8.31 9.09 31.72
CA CYS A 201 -7.89 9.46 33.07
C CYS A 201 -6.63 10.33 33.20
N THR A 202 -6.87 11.47 33.86
CA THR A 202 -5.96 12.39 34.55
C THR A 202 -5.27 11.75 35.76
N CYS A 203 -4.84 10.50 35.65
CA CYS A 203 -4.19 9.80 36.74
C CYS A 203 -3.07 8.91 36.17
N MET A 204 -1.81 9.40 36.23
CA MET A 204 -0.56 8.64 36.41
C MET A 204 0.62 9.29 35.68
N GLU A 205 1.34 10.18 36.37
CA GLU A 205 2.69 10.68 36.00
C GLU A 205 3.80 9.61 36.09
N LYS A 206 3.47 8.31 36.15
CA LYS A 206 4.43 7.22 36.37
C LYS A 206 4.56 6.19 35.25
N ILE A 207 3.81 6.30 34.14
CA ILE A 207 3.87 5.32 33.04
C ILE A 207 4.73 5.79 31.86
N GLN A 208 5.14 7.06 31.84
CA GLN A 208 5.88 7.63 30.71
C GLN A 208 7.35 7.13 30.60
N GLU A 209 7.94 6.64 31.70
CA GLU A 209 9.31 6.11 31.70
C GLU A 209 9.41 4.62 31.26
N ILE A 210 8.30 3.87 31.23
CA ILE A 210 8.32 2.44 30.86
C ILE A 210 8.08 2.23 29.35
N TYR A 211 7.42 3.18 28.67
CA TYR A 211 7.02 3.02 27.27
C TYR A 211 8.00 3.60 26.22
N GLU A 212 8.90 4.50 26.60
CA GLU A 212 9.93 5.02 25.69
C GLU A 212 10.97 3.99 25.21
N PRO A 213 11.40 2.98 26.01
CA PRO A 213 12.32 1.95 25.54
C PRO A 213 11.70 1.02 24.49
N GLU A 214 10.40 0.72 24.60
CA GLU A 214 9.71 -0.18 23.67
C GLU A 214 9.36 0.50 22.35
N ALA A 215 8.94 1.77 22.37
CA ALA A 215 8.70 2.53 21.14
C ALA A 215 9.99 2.72 20.31
N LYS A 216 11.15 2.81 20.97
CA LYS A 216 12.47 2.87 20.30
C LYS A 216 12.97 1.51 19.81
N LYS A 217 12.56 0.40 20.44
CA LYS A 217 12.84 -0.98 19.96
C LYS A 217 11.94 -1.42 18.78
N ARG A 218 10.73 -0.85 18.65
CA ARG A 218 9.81 -1.12 17.51
C ARG A 218 10.20 -0.47 16.18
N LYS A 219 11.37 0.20 16.12
CA LYS A 219 11.99 0.68 14.87
C LYS A 219 12.91 -0.35 14.20
N ALA A 220 12.91 -1.60 14.68
CA ALA A 220 13.31 -2.72 13.85
C ALA A 220 12.18 -2.99 12.85
N GLU A 221 12.34 -2.49 11.63
CA GLU A 221 11.79 -3.03 10.36
C GLU A 221 10.51 -3.89 10.48
N TYR A 222 9.43 -3.32 11.03
CA TYR A 222 8.16 -4.03 11.15
C TYR A 222 7.48 -4.06 9.77
N ASP A 223 7.66 -5.16 9.03
CA ASP A 223 7.01 -5.36 7.74
C ASP A 223 5.57 -5.86 7.94
N PHE A 224 4.69 -4.91 8.16
CA PHE A 224 3.25 -5.14 8.32
C PHE A 224 2.63 -5.98 7.19
N LYS A 225 3.20 -5.93 5.98
CA LYS A 225 2.71 -6.69 4.81
C LYS A 225 2.97 -8.20 4.98
N GLN A 226 4.17 -8.55 5.46
CA GLN A 226 4.53 -9.94 5.73
C GLN A 226 3.69 -10.52 6.86
N GLU A 227 3.41 -9.72 7.91
CA GLU A 227 2.57 -10.17 9.01
C GLU A 227 1.13 -10.47 8.54
N ILE A 228 0.53 -9.60 7.72
CA ILE A 228 -0.79 -9.86 7.16
C ILE A 228 -0.78 -11.16 6.36
N CYS A 229 0.21 -11.36 5.47
CA CYS A 229 0.28 -12.57 4.65
C CYS A 229 0.42 -13.83 5.52
N ALA A 230 1.33 -13.82 6.50
CA ALA A 230 1.56 -14.95 7.40
C ALA A 230 0.31 -15.27 8.23
N LYS A 231 -0.31 -14.26 8.85
CA LYS A 231 -1.55 -14.44 9.63
C LYS A 231 -2.71 -14.94 8.78
N THR A 232 -2.85 -14.43 7.55
CA THR A 232 -3.88 -14.92 6.63
C THR A 232 -3.63 -16.37 6.25
N TYR A 233 -2.39 -16.79 5.99
CA TYR A 233 -2.09 -18.19 5.71
C TYR A 233 -2.39 -19.08 6.92
N ASP A 234 -1.86 -18.73 8.09
CA ASP A 234 -2.03 -19.51 9.31
C ASP A 234 -3.50 -19.63 9.72
N ALA A 235 -4.29 -18.59 9.47
CA ALA A 235 -5.72 -18.58 9.74
C ALA A 235 -6.50 -19.33 8.66
N LEU A 236 -6.42 -18.90 7.41
CA LEU A 236 -7.38 -19.29 6.38
C LEU A 236 -6.95 -20.51 5.57
N LEU A 237 -5.64 -20.78 5.47
CA LEU A 237 -5.09 -21.70 4.48
C LEU A 237 -4.44 -22.92 5.14
N HIS A 238 -4.56 -24.04 4.46
CA HIS A 238 -3.76 -25.23 4.73
C HIS A 238 -3.29 -25.80 3.40
N LYS A 239 -1.97 -25.80 3.18
CA LYS A 239 -1.39 -26.47 2.02
C LYS A 239 -1.23 -27.95 2.32
N LYS A 240 -1.93 -28.78 1.56
CA LYS A 240 -1.72 -30.22 1.51
C LYS A 240 -0.50 -30.55 0.66
N GLU A 241 0.30 -31.51 1.11
CA GLU A 241 1.41 -32.01 0.29
C GLU A 241 0.92 -32.92 -0.82
N VAL A 242 -0.14 -33.69 -0.55
CA VAL A 242 -0.80 -34.61 -1.49
C VAL A 242 -2.32 -34.43 -1.45
N PRO A 243 -3.05 -34.58 -2.57
CA PRO A 243 -4.49 -34.40 -2.61
C PRO A 243 -5.29 -35.26 -1.63
N GLU A 244 -4.79 -36.45 -1.31
CA GLU A 244 -5.42 -37.46 -0.45
C GLU A 244 -5.32 -37.15 1.05
N GLU A 245 -4.50 -36.17 1.46
CA GLU A 245 -4.38 -35.74 2.84
C GLU A 245 -5.75 -35.30 3.39
N PRO A 246 -6.12 -35.61 4.64
CA PRO A 246 -7.41 -35.18 5.19
C PRO A 246 -7.52 -33.65 5.21
N ASP A 247 -8.72 -33.15 4.91
CA ASP A 247 -9.00 -31.71 5.01
C ASP A 247 -8.89 -31.24 6.46
N VAL A 248 -8.24 -30.09 6.68
CA VAL A 248 -8.29 -29.41 7.96
C VAL A 248 -9.62 -28.65 8.06
N PRO A 249 -10.49 -28.97 9.03
CA PRO A 249 -11.77 -28.30 9.18
C PRO A 249 -11.60 -26.79 9.43
N GLY A 250 -12.44 -25.99 8.80
CA GLY A 250 -12.43 -24.53 8.97
C GLY A 250 -11.41 -23.78 8.11
N LYS A 251 -10.51 -24.48 7.42
CA LYS A 251 -9.53 -23.90 6.49
C LYS A 251 -9.86 -24.20 5.04
N ILE A 252 -9.34 -23.35 4.15
CA ILE A 252 -9.29 -23.62 2.72
C ILE A 252 -8.08 -24.51 2.46
N ASN A 253 -8.37 -25.76 2.12
CA ASN A 253 -7.35 -26.75 1.80
C ASN A 253 -6.90 -26.57 0.36
N LEU A 254 -5.61 -26.30 0.19
CA LEU A 254 -4.96 -25.99 -1.08
C LEU A 254 -3.96 -27.09 -1.45
N VAL A 255 -3.90 -27.47 -2.72
CA VAL A 255 -2.86 -28.29 -3.33
C VAL A 255 -2.06 -27.47 -4.34
N THR A 256 -0.90 -27.98 -4.74
CA THR A 256 -0.09 -27.40 -5.82
C THR A 256 -0.94 -27.19 -7.07
N GLN A 257 -0.82 -26.03 -7.72
CA GLN A 257 -1.57 -25.57 -8.89
C GLN A 257 -3.03 -25.19 -8.64
N ASP A 258 -3.49 -25.20 -7.39
CA ASP A 258 -4.79 -24.62 -7.06
C ASP A 258 -4.86 -23.15 -7.44
N ARG A 259 -6.10 -22.70 -7.66
CA ARG A 259 -6.41 -21.33 -8.04
C ARG A 259 -7.33 -20.72 -7.01
N VAL A 260 -7.08 -19.46 -6.67
CA VAL A 260 -7.88 -18.72 -5.69
C VAL A 260 -8.31 -17.35 -6.22
N VAL A 261 -9.45 -16.88 -5.74
CA VAL A 261 -9.90 -15.49 -5.86
C VAL A 261 -9.58 -14.78 -4.54
N ILE A 262 -9.04 -13.57 -4.64
CA ILE A 262 -8.72 -12.74 -3.48
C ILE A 262 -9.52 -11.45 -3.55
N LEU A 263 -10.13 -11.08 -2.43
CA LEU A 263 -10.74 -9.77 -2.21
C LEU A 263 -10.06 -9.10 -1.01
N LEU A 264 -9.41 -7.97 -1.28
CA LEU A 264 -8.84 -7.05 -0.30
C LEU A 264 -9.80 -5.87 -0.14
N ASN A 265 -10.71 -5.96 0.85
CA ASN A 265 -11.63 -4.88 1.16
C ASN A 265 -11.04 -3.97 2.25
N ILE A 266 -11.00 -2.66 1.97
CA ILE A 266 -10.27 -1.64 2.74
C ILE A 266 -11.25 -0.58 3.22
N ASN A 267 -11.47 -0.47 4.54
CA ASN A 267 -12.47 0.44 5.13
C ASN A 267 -11.88 1.81 5.52
N LYS A 268 -10.55 1.92 5.72
CA LYS A 268 -9.86 3.20 6.00
C LYS A 268 -8.68 3.39 5.07
N ALA A 269 -8.27 4.64 4.89
CA ALA A 269 -7.32 5.09 3.88
C ALA A 269 -5.91 4.46 3.98
N LEU A 270 -5.75 3.22 3.51
CA LEU A 270 -4.49 2.77 2.93
C LEU A 270 -4.29 3.53 1.63
N THR A 271 -3.11 4.10 1.44
CA THR A 271 -2.71 4.72 0.18
C THR A 271 -2.71 3.68 -0.94
N LYS A 272 -2.97 4.09 -2.19
CA LYS A 272 -2.90 3.16 -3.35
C LYS A 272 -1.57 2.40 -3.42
N VAL A 273 -0.47 3.03 -3.00
CA VAL A 273 0.86 2.38 -2.92
C VAL A 273 0.85 1.23 -1.92
N GLU A 274 0.31 1.43 -0.72
CA GLU A 274 0.20 0.37 0.29
C GLU A 274 -0.71 -0.77 -0.20
N GLN A 275 -1.83 -0.42 -0.83
CA GLN A 275 -2.75 -1.41 -1.41
C GLN A 275 -2.05 -2.30 -2.45
N TYR A 276 -1.32 -1.72 -3.40
CA TYR A 276 -0.58 -2.48 -4.42
C TYR A 276 0.55 -3.32 -3.83
N MET A 277 1.23 -2.81 -2.81
CA MET A 277 2.30 -3.56 -2.16
C MET A 277 1.76 -4.73 -1.32
N CYS A 278 0.64 -4.57 -0.63
CA CYS A 278 -0.03 -5.67 0.08
C CYS A 278 -0.50 -6.74 -0.91
N ALA A 279 -1.13 -6.33 -2.01
CA ALA A 279 -1.53 -7.24 -3.08
C ALA A 279 -0.34 -8.02 -3.67
N LYS A 280 0.75 -7.33 -3.98
CA LYS A 280 1.97 -7.97 -4.48
C LYS A 280 2.54 -8.98 -3.48
N ALA A 281 2.60 -8.62 -2.20
CA ALA A 281 3.09 -9.53 -1.16
C ALA A 281 2.23 -10.80 -1.07
N PHE A 282 0.90 -10.68 -1.18
CA PHE A 282 -0.01 -11.83 -1.22
C PHE A 282 0.21 -12.72 -2.46
N ILE A 283 0.35 -12.12 -3.64
CA ILE A 283 0.62 -12.88 -4.87
C ILE A 283 1.95 -13.62 -4.75
N ASP A 284 3.03 -12.93 -4.34
CA ASP A 284 4.36 -13.53 -4.18
C ASP A 284 4.33 -14.67 -3.13
N TYR A 285 3.56 -14.50 -2.04
CA TYR A 285 3.39 -15.53 -1.01
C TYR A 285 2.68 -16.78 -1.53
N LEU A 286 1.58 -16.62 -2.29
CA LEU A 286 0.86 -17.75 -2.88
C LEU A 286 1.66 -18.44 -3.99
N ASP A 287 2.41 -17.67 -4.78
CA ASP A 287 3.30 -18.20 -5.82
C ASP A 287 4.40 -19.09 -5.21
N ASN A 288 4.97 -18.70 -4.05
CA ASN A 288 5.94 -19.51 -3.32
C ASN A 288 5.39 -20.87 -2.85
N ILE A 289 4.07 -20.97 -2.64
CA ILE A 289 3.40 -22.23 -2.34
C ILE A 289 2.78 -22.92 -3.57
N TYR A 290 3.08 -22.43 -4.78
CA TYR A 290 2.58 -22.91 -6.06
C TYR A 290 1.06 -22.80 -6.23
N VAL A 291 0.45 -21.78 -5.65
CA VAL A 291 -0.98 -21.46 -5.78
C VAL A 291 -1.12 -20.18 -6.60
N SER A 292 -1.95 -20.22 -7.64
CA SER A 292 -2.15 -19.09 -8.55
C SER A 292 -3.35 -18.23 -8.17
N VAL A 293 -3.26 -16.92 -8.38
CA VAL A 293 -4.39 -16.01 -8.18
C VAL A 293 -5.16 -15.87 -9.49
N TYR A 294 -6.43 -16.27 -9.50
CA TYR A 294 -7.27 -16.19 -10.69
C TYR A 294 -7.88 -14.79 -10.85
N ARG A 295 -8.40 -14.21 -9.76
CA ARG A 295 -8.94 -12.85 -9.73
C ARG A 295 -8.50 -12.17 -8.43
N LEU A 296 -8.17 -10.88 -8.55
CA LEU A 296 -7.79 -10.03 -7.42
C LEU A 296 -8.64 -8.77 -7.40
N TYR A 297 -9.40 -8.58 -6.34
CA TYR A 297 -10.21 -7.39 -6.11
C TYR A 297 -9.58 -6.58 -4.98
N ILE A 298 -9.35 -5.28 -5.21
CA ILE A 298 -8.76 -4.38 -4.22
C ILE A 298 -9.57 -3.10 -4.23
N GLY A 299 -10.07 -2.69 -3.08
CA GLY A 299 -10.83 -1.46 -2.99
C GLY A 299 -11.64 -1.37 -1.70
N GLN A 300 -12.50 -0.37 -1.66
CA GLN A 300 -13.50 -0.20 -0.62
C GLN A 300 -14.83 -0.68 -1.18
N PHE A 301 -15.27 -1.86 -0.74
CA PHE A 301 -16.52 -2.50 -1.18
C PHE A 301 -17.57 -2.52 -0.07
N ILE A 302 -17.13 -2.60 1.19
CA ILE A 302 -17.97 -2.49 2.37
C ILE A 302 -17.46 -1.30 3.17
N CYS A 303 -18.38 -0.47 3.65
CA CYS A 303 -18.07 0.54 4.66
C CYS A 303 -18.66 0.10 6.00
N GLU A 304 -17.80 -0.36 6.91
CA GLU A 304 -18.15 -0.61 8.31
C GLU A 304 -17.48 0.43 9.23
N LEU A 305 -18.20 0.85 10.27
CA LEU A 305 -17.71 1.80 11.28
C LEU A 305 -16.76 1.19 12.32
N ASP A 306 -16.49 -0.12 12.20
CA ASP A 306 -15.76 -0.89 13.20
C ASP A 306 -14.23 -0.70 13.13
N LYS A 307 -13.50 -1.24 14.11
CA LYS A 307 -12.03 -1.11 14.21
C LYS A 307 -11.28 -1.78 13.04
N ILE A 308 -11.90 -2.75 12.37
CA ILE A 308 -11.32 -3.48 11.24
C ILE A 308 -11.24 -2.55 10.02
N ASN A 309 -10.03 -2.37 9.50
CA ASN A 309 -9.78 -1.45 8.38
C ASN A 309 -9.18 -2.12 7.14
N LEU A 310 -8.82 -3.41 7.22
CA LEU A 310 -8.50 -4.26 6.10
C LEU A 310 -9.14 -5.64 6.33
N THR A 311 -9.81 -6.18 5.33
CA THR A 311 -10.32 -7.55 5.33
C THR A 311 -9.76 -8.28 4.13
N VAL A 312 -9.29 -9.50 4.36
CA VAL A 312 -8.74 -10.37 3.32
C VAL A 312 -9.67 -11.57 3.20
N THR A 313 -10.36 -11.66 2.07
CA THR A 313 -11.19 -12.81 1.70
C THR A 313 -10.44 -13.65 0.67
N ILE A 314 -10.35 -14.95 0.93
CA ILE A 314 -9.87 -15.95 -0.02
C ILE A 314 -11.03 -16.88 -0.35
N PHE A 315 -11.18 -17.15 -1.63
CA PHE A 315 -12.19 -18.06 -2.16
C PHE A 315 -11.54 -19.03 -3.14
N LYS A 316 -11.73 -20.33 -2.92
CA LYS A 316 -11.28 -21.39 -3.85
C LYS A 316 -12.44 -21.75 -4.79
N PRO A 317 -12.38 -21.38 -6.08
CA PRO A 317 -13.42 -21.78 -7.02
C PRO A 317 -13.47 -23.31 -7.15
N PHE A 318 -14.66 -23.87 -7.06
CA PHE A 318 -14.89 -25.31 -7.24
C PHE A 318 -15.25 -25.69 -8.69
N ASP A 319 -15.58 -24.71 -9.53
CA ASP A 319 -15.80 -24.88 -10.97
C ASP A 319 -15.43 -23.61 -11.76
N TYR A 320 -15.48 -23.70 -13.10
CA TYR A 320 -15.20 -22.56 -13.98
C TYR A 320 -16.34 -21.52 -14.03
N ALA A 321 -17.59 -21.95 -13.80
CA ALA A 321 -18.77 -21.09 -13.89
C ALA A 321 -18.76 -20.00 -12.82
N VAL A 322 -18.22 -20.29 -11.63
CA VAL A 322 -17.99 -19.32 -10.55
C VAL A 322 -17.31 -18.06 -11.08
N VAL A 323 -16.28 -18.24 -11.92
CA VAL A 323 -15.45 -17.13 -12.36
C VAL A 323 -16.10 -16.40 -13.52
N GLU A 324 -16.86 -17.10 -14.36
CA GLU A 324 -17.73 -16.44 -15.33
C GLU A 324 -18.76 -15.52 -14.65
N TYR A 325 -19.38 -15.95 -13.55
CA TYR A 325 -20.32 -15.11 -12.80
C TYR A 325 -19.65 -13.87 -12.19
N LEU A 326 -18.40 -14.00 -11.74
CA LEU A 326 -17.59 -12.86 -11.28
C LEU A 326 -17.26 -11.88 -12.43
N ASP A 327 -17.03 -12.40 -13.64
CA ASP A 327 -16.65 -11.63 -14.83
C ASP A 327 -17.83 -11.06 -15.62
N ASP A 328 -19.06 -11.55 -15.36
CA ASP A 328 -20.29 -11.10 -15.99
C ASP A 328 -20.52 -9.60 -15.79
N ALA A 329 -21.23 -8.98 -16.73
CA ALA A 329 -21.55 -7.57 -16.69
C ALA A 329 -22.21 -7.17 -15.35
N CYS A 330 -21.84 -6.00 -14.84
CA CYS A 330 -22.35 -5.45 -13.60
C CYS A 330 -22.51 -3.94 -13.76
N LYS A 331 -23.60 -3.40 -13.22
CA LYS A 331 -23.86 -1.97 -13.18
C LYS A 331 -23.83 -1.38 -11.77
N ALA A 332 -23.62 -2.19 -10.74
CA ALA A 332 -23.49 -1.68 -9.38
C ALA A 332 -22.24 -0.78 -9.25
N PRO A 333 -22.35 0.44 -8.72
CA PRO A 333 -21.28 1.43 -8.76
C PRO A 333 -20.02 1.01 -7.98
N GLY A 334 -20.17 0.15 -6.96
CA GLY A 334 -19.05 -0.38 -6.18
C GLY A 334 -18.27 -1.51 -6.86
N TRP A 335 -18.80 -2.09 -7.94
CA TRP A 335 -18.17 -3.21 -8.64
C TRP A 335 -17.31 -2.75 -9.81
N HIS A 336 -16.02 -2.55 -9.52
CA HIS A 336 -15.03 -2.16 -10.50
C HIS A 336 -14.50 -3.42 -11.22
N ARG A 337 -14.56 -3.45 -12.55
CA ARG A 337 -13.97 -4.57 -13.32
C ARG A 337 -12.44 -4.47 -13.29
N MET A 338 -11.84 -5.09 -12.28
CA MET A 338 -10.41 -4.93 -11.97
C MET A 338 -9.48 -5.88 -12.76
N ASN A 339 -9.99 -6.95 -13.37
CA ASN A 339 -9.17 -8.00 -13.98
C ASN A 339 -9.59 -8.30 -15.42
N LEU A 340 -8.86 -7.75 -16.40
CA LEU A 340 -9.03 -8.05 -17.83
C LEU A 340 -8.16 -9.24 -18.29
N HIS A 341 -7.24 -9.72 -17.44
CA HIS A 341 -6.36 -10.84 -17.74
C HIS A 341 -6.98 -12.17 -17.35
N LYS A 342 -6.67 -13.23 -18.11
CA LYS A 342 -7.20 -14.57 -17.86
C LYS A 342 -6.71 -15.12 -16.51
N TYR A 343 -5.43 -14.93 -16.16
CA TYR A 343 -4.82 -15.30 -14.87
C TYR A 343 -3.83 -14.23 -14.40
N ILE A 344 -3.55 -14.16 -13.09
CA ILE A 344 -2.48 -13.34 -12.52
C ILE A 344 -1.33 -14.26 -12.14
N THR A 345 -0.33 -14.39 -13.01
CA THR A 345 0.95 -15.03 -12.66
C THR A 345 2.06 -13.99 -12.65
N VAL A 346 2.98 -14.10 -11.69
CA VAL A 346 4.11 -13.15 -11.53
C VAL A 346 4.99 -13.13 -12.79
N SER A 347 5.12 -14.28 -13.44
CA SER A 347 5.89 -14.45 -14.67
C SER A 347 5.22 -13.87 -15.93
N GLU A 348 3.89 -13.93 -16.05
CA GLU A 348 3.17 -13.35 -17.21
C GLU A 348 2.93 -11.83 -17.05
N ILE A 349 2.83 -11.32 -15.81
CA ILE A 349 2.51 -9.90 -15.53
C ILE A 349 3.73 -8.98 -15.51
N LEU A 350 4.95 -9.52 -15.46
CA LEU A 350 6.14 -8.74 -15.81
C LEU A 350 6.16 -8.47 -17.33
N MET A 351 5.20 -7.65 -17.80
CA MET A 351 5.30 -6.88 -19.03
C MET A 351 6.43 -5.86 -18.88
N ILE A 352 7.66 -6.35 -18.73
CA ILE A 352 8.84 -5.55 -19.01
C ILE A 352 8.78 -5.29 -20.50
N ALA A 353 8.20 -4.14 -20.87
CA ALA A 353 8.17 -3.70 -22.25
C ALA A 353 9.61 -3.73 -22.77
N LYS A 354 9.89 -4.66 -23.70
CA LYS A 354 11.23 -4.77 -24.29
C LYS A 354 11.54 -3.42 -24.93
N LEU A 355 12.57 -2.75 -24.40
CA LEU A 355 13.02 -1.47 -24.93
C LEU A 355 13.46 -1.70 -26.38
N LYS A 356 12.71 -1.14 -27.34
CA LYS A 356 13.03 -1.26 -28.77
C LYS A 356 14.31 -0.50 -29.16
N ARG A 357 14.77 0.42 -28.31
CA ARG A 357 16.03 1.16 -28.47
C ARG A 357 17.04 0.64 -27.46
N LYS A 358 18.22 0.25 -27.94
CA LYS A 358 19.39 0.07 -27.08
C LYS A 358 19.74 1.43 -26.51
N ASP A 359 19.80 1.52 -25.19
CA ASP A 359 20.22 2.73 -24.49
C ASP A 359 21.66 3.08 -24.93
N ARG A 360 21.88 4.28 -25.46
CA ARG A 360 23.24 4.78 -25.82
C ARG A 360 23.95 5.23 -24.54
N LEU A 361 24.12 4.29 -23.63
CA LEU A 361 24.70 4.48 -22.31
C LEU A 361 26.21 4.61 -22.31
N SER A 362 26.88 4.23 -23.41
CA SER A 362 28.31 4.40 -23.57
C SER A 362 28.59 5.89 -23.83
N PRO A 363 29.37 6.56 -22.97
CA PRO A 363 29.88 7.90 -23.26
C PRO A 363 30.60 7.92 -24.61
N PRO A 364 30.55 9.00 -25.39
CA PRO A 364 31.53 9.19 -26.44
C PRO A 364 32.92 9.31 -25.80
N ILE A 365 33.93 8.73 -26.43
CA ILE A 365 35.32 8.95 -26.04
C ILE A 365 35.74 10.27 -26.68
N ARG A 366 36.14 11.24 -25.84
CA ARG A 366 36.58 12.58 -26.26
C ARG A 366 37.70 13.07 -25.36
N GLY A 367 38.58 13.89 -25.90
CA GLY A 367 39.67 14.50 -25.15
C GLY A 367 40.81 13.54 -24.79
N PRO A 368 41.73 13.97 -23.93
CA PRO A 368 43.00 13.30 -23.71
C PRO A 368 42.87 11.98 -22.95
N LYS A 369 43.81 11.07 -23.21
CA LYS A 369 43.89 9.76 -22.56
C LYS A 369 44.87 9.78 -21.38
N LEU A 370 44.50 9.08 -20.31
CA LEU A 370 45.36 8.86 -19.16
C LEU A 370 46.33 7.70 -19.40
N SER A 371 47.53 7.81 -18.83
CA SER A 371 48.44 6.68 -18.72
C SER A 371 47.85 5.59 -17.83
N GLU A 372 48.29 4.35 -17.98
CA GLU A 372 47.82 3.21 -17.19
C GLU A 372 47.91 3.48 -15.68
N LYS A 373 49.03 4.08 -15.24
CA LYS A 373 49.23 4.48 -13.84
C LYS A 373 48.17 5.46 -13.36
N LEU A 374 47.86 6.50 -14.14
CA LEU A 374 46.85 7.50 -13.77
C LEU A 374 45.42 6.96 -13.85
N SER A 375 45.16 6.09 -14.83
CA SER A 375 43.91 5.34 -14.96
C SER A 375 43.63 4.48 -13.72
N ASN A 376 44.66 3.80 -13.20
CA ASN A 376 44.57 3.03 -11.96
C ASN A 376 44.34 3.92 -10.73
N VAL A 377 45.01 5.08 -10.65
CA VAL A 377 44.77 6.05 -9.57
C VAL A 377 43.31 6.53 -9.57
N LEU A 378 42.74 6.82 -10.75
CA LEU A 378 41.34 7.23 -10.88
C LEU A 378 40.38 6.12 -10.44
N LEU A 379 40.66 4.87 -10.85
CA LEU A 379 39.90 3.69 -10.45
C LEU A 379 39.91 3.51 -8.92
N TYR A 380 41.09 3.48 -8.29
CA TYR A 380 41.22 3.31 -6.83
C TYR A 380 40.59 4.46 -6.06
N SER A 381 40.70 5.69 -6.56
CA SER A 381 40.08 6.86 -5.93
C SER A 381 38.55 6.75 -5.92
N ALA A 382 37.97 6.29 -7.02
CA ALA A 382 36.53 6.09 -7.13
C ALA A 382 36.04 4.90 -6.30
N GLN A 383 36.81 3.82 -6.22
CA GLN A 383 36.54 2.68 -5.32
C GLN A 383 36.51 3.13 -3.86
N PHE A 384 37.54 3.86 -3.41
CA PHE A 384 37.62 4.39 -2.06
C PHE A 384 36.43 5.30 -1.73
N ALA A 385 36.04 6.19 -2.65
CA ALA A 385 34.88 7.05 -2.47
C ALA A 385 33.58 6.24 -2.31
N CYS A 386 33.42 5.16 -3.08
CA CYS A 386 32.25 4.27 -3.00
C CYS A 386 32.18 3.55 -1.65
N GLU A 387 33.29 2.97 -1.18
CA GLU A 387 33.36 2.31 0.12
C GLU A 387 33.07 3.28 1.27
N ALA A 388 33.57 4.51 1.17
CA ALA A 388 33.26 5.57 2.13
C ALA A 388 31.76 5.87 2.16
N LEU A 389 31.10 6.03 1.00
CA LEU A 389 29.65 6.28 0.92
C LEU A 389 28.84 5.13 1.50
N ILE A 390 29.22 3.88 1.23
CA ILE A 390 28.57 2.68 1.76
C ILE A 390 28.69 2.66 3.29
N SER A 391 29.88 2.91 3.83
CA SER A 391 30.10 2.91 5.28
C SER A 391 29.34 4.03 6.02
N CYS A 392 29.07 5.14 5.34
CA CYS A 392 28.32 6.27 5.88
C CYS A 392 26.79 6.17 5.75
N GLU A 393 26.22 5.11 5.15
CA GLU A 393 24.77 4.97 4.89
C GLU A 393 23.91 5.37 6.08
N LYS A 394 24.12 4.71 7.24
CA LYS A 394 23.29 4.90 8.43
C LYS A 394 23.39 6.33 8.98
N GLN A 395 24.58 6.91 8.94
CA GLN A 395 24.83 8.27 9.43
C GLN A 395 24.15 9.31 8.54
N LEU A 396 24.23 9.14 7.22
CA LEU A 396 23.60 10.02 6.24
C LEU A 396 22.07 9.94 6.32
N ASN A 397 21.50 8.74 6.43
CA ASN A 397 20.05 8.56 6.63
C ASN A 397 19.58 9.21 7.93
N MET A 398 20.35 9.09 9.01
CA MET A 398 20.03 9.72 10.29
C MET A 398 19.99 11.25 10.16
N ILE A 399 21.00 11.85 9.53
CA ILE A 399 21.07 13.31 9.31
C ILE A 399 19.93 13.78 8.39
N ASP A 400 19.62 13.03 7.35
CA ASP A 400 18.52 13.34 6.42
C ASP A 400 17.16 13.20 7.09
N SER A 401 16.96 12.24 8.00
CA SER A 401 15.68 12.01 8.68
C SER A 401 15.21 13.16 9.58
N GLU A 402 16.09 14.12 9.91
CA GLU A 402 15.72 15.29 10.72
C GLU A 402 14.79 16.27 9.98
N ARG A 403 14.93 16.39 8.66
CA ARG A 403 14.17 17.36 7.84
C ARG A 403 13.76 16.84 6.47
N GLY A 404 14.35 15.73 6.02
CA GLY A 404 14.08 15.04 4.77
C GLY A 404 13.45 13.67 5.00
N LYS A 405 13.66 12.76 4.04
CA LYS A 405 13.00 11.44 4.02
C LYS A 405 13.79 10.36 4.77
N GLY A 406 15.02 10.66 5.17
CA GLY A 406 15.90 9.71 5.84
C GLY A 406 16.42 8.61 4.93
N ASP A 407 16.53 8.87 3.63
CA ASP A 407 16.89 7.88 2.61
C ASP A 407 18.10 8.27 1.76
N THR A 408 18.70 9.44 2.00
CA THR A 408 19.86 9.94 1.25
C THR A 408 21.06 8.98 1.28
N GLY A 409 21.40 8.42 2.45
CA GLY A 409 22.47 7.45 2.60
C GLY A 409 22.21 6.15 1.83
N SER A 410 20.99 5.62 1.89
CA SER A 410 20.64 4.40 1.14
C SER A 410 20.64 4.61 -0.37
N ARG A 411 20.26 5.79 -0.86
CA ARG A 411 20.36 6.15 -2.28
C ARG A 411 21.81 6.23 -2.75
N LEU A 412 22.68 6.87 -1.97
CA LEU A 412 24.11 6.99 -2.29
C LEU A 412 24.83 5.65 -2.22
N LYS A 413 24.50 4.81 -1.24
CA LYS A 413 24.98 3.43 -1.17
C LYS A 413 24.63 2.64 -2.43
N ARG A 414 23.36 2.68 -2.87
CA ARG A 414 22.92 1.98 -4.08
C ARG A 414 23.73 2.41 -5.31
N ALA A 415 24.00 3.71 -5.44
CA ALA A 415 24.83 4.23 -6.51
C ALA A 415 26.29 3.73 -6.43
N ALA A 416 26.88 3.75 -5.23
CA ALA A 416 28.24 3.26 -4.97
C ALA A 416 28.38 1.76 -5.27
N GLU A 417 27.46 0.93 -4.79
CA GLU A 417 27.42 -0.52 -5.09
C GLU A 417 27.26 -0.78 -6.59
N THR A 418 26.44 0.02 -7.27
CA THR A 418 26.26 -0.09 -8.73
C THR A 418 27.56 0.24 -9.48
N LEU A 419 28.29 1.28 -9.05
CA LEU A 419 29.56 1.64 -9.66
C LEU A 419 30.63 0.56 -9.44
N LEU A 420 30.79 0.09 -8.20
CA LEU A 420 31.74 -0.97 -7.86
C LEU A 420 31.48 -2.24 -8.69
N LYS A 421 30.21 -2.62 -8.86
CA LYS A 421 29.83 -3.75 -9.73
C LYS A 421 30.19 -3.52 -11.20
N ARG A 422 30.08 -2.29 -11.72
CA ARG A 422 30.50 -1.97 -13.09
C ARG A 422 32.01 -1.98 -13.25
N MET A 423 32.76 -1.54 -12.24
CA MET A 423 34.22 -1.62 -12.21
C MET A 423 34.70 -3.07 -12.24
N GLN A 424 34.08 -3.96 -11.46
CA GLN A 424 34.40 -5.41 -11.46
C GLN A 424 34.11 -6.11 -12.79
N GLN A 425 33.27 -5.52 -13.64
CA GLN A 425 32.88 -6.07 -14.94
C GLN A 425 33.63 -5.40 -16.12
N ASP A 426 34.65 -4.59 -15.85
CA ASP A 426 35.38 -3.78 -16.83
C ASP A 426 34.47 -2.89 -17.71
N LYS A 427 33.34 -2.43 -17.13
CA LYS A 427 32.34 -1.60 -17.82
C LYS A 427 32.52 -0.09 -17.57
N VAL A 428 33.65 0.32 -16.99
CA VAL A 428 33.95 1.71 -16.67
C VAL A 428 35.22 2.12 -17.41
N ILE A 429 35.12 3.17 -18.23
CA ILE A 429 36.23 3.71 -19.00
C ILE A 429 37.02 4.64 -18.06
N THR A 430 38.17 4.20 -17.56
CA THR A 430 39.01 4.98 -16.63
C THR A 430 40.21 5.65 -17.30
N ASN A 431 40.51 5.29 -18.55
CA ASN A 431 41.61 5.87 -19.32
C ASN A 431 41.24 7.17 -20.06
N CYS A 432 39.99 7.63 -19.97
CA CYS A 432 39.50 8.86 -20.60
C CYS A 432 38.66 9.63 -19.57
N PRO A 433 39.14 10.77 -19.03
CA PRO A 433 38.43 11.52 -17.99
C PRO A 433 37.04 11.99 -18.42
N PHE A 434 36.88 12.46 -19.66
CA PHE A 434 35.58 12.85 -20.20
C PHE A 434 34.58 11.69 -20.12
N ALA A 435 34.94 10.53 -20.69
CA ALA A 435 34.08 9.36 -20.70
C ALA A 435 33.79 8.84 -19.29
N PHE A 436 34.80 8.86 -18.41
CA PHE A 436 34.64 8.49 -17.01
C PHE A 436 33.60 9.36 -16.29
N LEU A 437 33.76 10.69 -16.37
CA LEU A 437 32.88 11.65 -15.68
C LEU A 437 31.47 11.67 -16.29
N GLU A 438 31.33 11.52 -17.60
CA GLU A 438 30.02 11.42 -18.28
C GLU A 438 29.28 10.13 -17.89
N SER A 439 30.01 9.01 -17.77
CA SER A 439 29.45 7.77 -17.25
C SER A 439 29.02 7.91 -15.77
N MET A 440 29.77 8.66 -14.97
CA MET A 440 29.43 8.94 -13.57
C MET A 440 28.18 9.81 -13.44
N SER A 441 28.08 10.85 -14.25
CA SER A 441 26.90 11.73 -14.34
C SER A 441 25.63 10.91 -14.59
N LYS A 442 25.60 10.13 -15.68
CA LYS A 442 24.46 9.28 -16.05
C LYS A 442 24.13 8.22 -15.01
N LEU A 443 25.16 7.63 -14.38
CA LEU A 443 24.96 6.61 -13.35
C LEU A 443 24.30 7.21 -12.11
N LEU A 444 24.82 8.35 -11.61
CA LEU A 444 24.32 8.98 -10.39
C LEU A 444 22.92 9.54 -10.59
N GLU A 445 22.62 10.12 -11.75
CA GLU A 445 21.27 10.59 -12.08
C GLU A 445 20.24 9.47 -11.95
N ARG A 446 20.54 8.32 -12.54
CA ARG A 446 19.62 7.16 -12.60
C ARG A 446 19.51 6.43 -11.26
N THR A 447 20.61 6.29 -10.53
CA THR A 447 20.66 5.44 -9.32
C THR A 447 20.30 6.19 -8.05
N VAL A 448 20.71 7.46 -7.93
CA VAL A 448 20.37 8.32 -6.78
C VAL A 448 18.96 8.89 -6.96
N GLY A 449 18.62 9.36 -8.17
CA GLY A 449 17.32 9.92 -8.51
C GLY A 449 16.93 11.20 -7.76
N GLY A 450 15.82 11.81 -8.16
CA GLY A 450 15.32 13.06 -7.59
C GLY A 450 16.29 14.24 -7.80
N ALA A 451 16.07 15.33 -7.05
CA ALA A 451 16.88 16.54 -7.17
C ALA A 451 18.38 16.30 -6.91
N THR A 452 18.71 15.43 -5.95
CA THR A 452 20.10 15.08 -5.61
C THR A 452 20.80 14.35 -6.75
N GLY A 453 20.12 13.44 -7.45
CA GLY A 453 20.65 12.79 -8.65
C GLY A 453 20.94 13.79 -9.77
N CYS A 454 20.03 14.74 -10.04
CA CYS A 454 20.24 15.80 -11.02
C CYS A 454 21.45 16.69 -10.67
N ILE A 455 21.62 17.02 -9.39
CA ILE A 455 22.76 17.82 -8.91
C ILE A 455 24.08 17.11 -9.23
N TYR A 456 24.20 15.82 -8.89
CA TYR A 456 25.40 15.06 -9.23
C TYR A 456 25.60 14.95 -10.74
N SER A 457 24.52 14.75 -11.50
CA SER A 457 24.55 14.69 -12.97
C SER A 457 25.18 15.96 -13.56
N ILE A 458 24.66 17.13 -13.18
CA ILE A 458 25.14 18.45 -13.61
C ILE A 458 26.61 18.66 -13.21
N MET A 459 26.96 18.31 -11.97
CA MET A 459 28.33 18.47 -11.45
C MET A 459 29.33 17.65 -12.28
N PHE A 460 29.05 16.38 -12.53
CA PHE A 460 29.95 15.49 -13.27
C PHE A 460 29.95 15.79 -14.77
N GLU A 461 28.82 16.20 -15.34
CA GLU A 461 28.73 16.59 -16.75
C GLU A 461 29.52 17.88 -17.03
N ALA A 462 29.38 18.90 -16.19
CA ALA A 462 30.15 20.14 -16.30
C ALA A 462 31.66 19.91 -16.10
N ALA A 463 32.05 19.02 -15.18
CA ALA A 463 33.45 18.61 -15.04
C ALA A 463 33.95 17.84 -16.28
N ALA A 464 33.12 16.99 -16.87
CA ALA A 464 33.47 16.24 -18.07
C ALA A 464 33.77 17.17 -19.24
N LEU A 465 32.94 18.21 -19.45
CA LEU A 465 33.09 19.15 -20.56
C LEU A 465 34.48 19.79 -20.65
N VAL A 466 35.11 20.11 -19.51
CA VAL A 466 36.49 20.62 -19.49
C VAL A 466 37.46 19.69 -20.21
N PHE A 467 37.35 18.39 -20.00
CA PHE A 467 38.18 17.41 -20.70
C PHE A 467 37.72 17.17 -22.14
N GLY A 468 36.43 17.37 -22.43
CA GLY A 468 35.85 17.18 -23.76
C GLY A 468 36.20 18.29 -24.75
N GLU A 469 36.55 19.48 -24.26
CA GLU A 469 37.01 20.64 -25.06
C GLU A 469 38.51 20.56 -25.40
N MET A 470 39.27 19.72 -24.69
CA MET A 470 40.69 19.47 -24.95
C MET A 470 40.89 18.54 -26.16
N GLN A 471 42.06 18.66 -26.81
CA GLN A 471 42.47 17.75 -27.88
C GLN A 471 42.97 16.41 -27.31
N GLU A 472 43.01 15.37 -28.14
CA GLU A 472 43.44 14.03 -27.68
C GLU A 472 44.91 14.00 -27.24
N GLU A 473 45.76 14.86 -27.82
CA GLU A 473 47.19 14.94 -27.53
C GLU A 473 47.52 15.81 -26.31
N ASP A 474 46.55 16.52 -25.75
CA ASP A 474 46.78 17.44 -24.64
C ASP A 474 47.20 16.70 -23.36
N ILE A 475 48.17 17.27 -22.63
CA ILE A 475 48.62 16.68 -21.38
C ILE A 475 47.76 17.20 -20.23
N ILE A 476 47.13 16.28 -19.50
CA ILE A 476 46.28 16.62 -18.36
C ILE A 476 47.16 17.03 -17.17
N MET A 477 47.10 18.31 -16.80
CA MET A 477 47.80 18.84 -15.63
C MET A 477 46.89 18.83 -14.38
N PRO A 478 47.44 18.87 -13.16
CA PRO A 478 46.64 18.98 -11.94
C PRO A 478 45.68 20.18 -11.94
N GLU A 479 46.06 21.29 -12.55
CA GLU A 479 45.26 22.50 -12.73
C GLU A 479 44.01 22.24 -13.58
N THR A 480 44.09 21.31 -14.54
CA THR A 480 42.95 20.90 -15.37
C THR A 480 41.86 20.24 -14.53
N TRP A 481 42.24 19.39 -13.57
CA TRP A 481 41.30 18.76 -12.63
C TRP A 481 40.67 19.80 -11.69
N LEU A 482 41.46 20.79 -11.26
CA LEU A 482 40.94 21.91 -10.48
C LEU A 482 39.92 22.71 -11.30
N HIS A 483 40.24 23.05 -12.56
CA HIS A 483 39.33 23.77 -13.45
C HIS A 483 38.02 23.00 -13.70
N ALA A 484 38.09 21.68 -13.89
CA ALA A 484 36.92 20.81 -14.00
C ALA A 484 36.01 20.89 -12.75
N LEU A 485 36.59 20.92 -11.55
CA LEU A 485 35.83 21.09 -10.30
C LEU A 485 35.24 22.50 -10.16
N GLU A 486 35.93 23.53 -10.67
CA GLU A 486 35.40 24.89 -10.68
C GLU A 486 34.23 25.06 -11.65
N GLN A 487 34.31 24.46 -12.84
CA GLN A 487 33.20 24.44 -13.79
C GLN A 487 31.99 23.70 -13.23
N ALA A 488 32.22 22.55 -12.59
CA ALA A 488 31.17 21.82 -11.88
C ALA A 488 30.47 22.68 -10.80
N ARG A 489 31.25 23.45 -10.03
CA ARG A 489 30.73 24.40 -9.05
C ARG A 489 29.88 25.49 -9.70
N ASP A 490 30.37 26.08 -10.79
CA ASP A 490 29.71 27.23 -11.41
C ASP A 490 28.42 26.81 -12.16
N ALA A 491 28.42 25.62 -12.76
CA ALA A 491 27.20 24.97 -13.28
C ALA A 491 26.15 24.80 -12.18
N LEU A 492 26.53 24.35 -10.98
CA LEU A 492 25.61 24.23 -9.85
C LEU A 492 25.05 25.58 -9.36
N LYS A 493 25.83 26.67 -9.42
CA LYS A 493 25.35 28.02 -9.07
C LYS A 493 24.29 28.56 -10.03
N SER A 494 24.39 28.21 -11.31
CA SER A 494 23.44 28.65 -12.34
C SER A 494 22.04 28.03 -12.15
N CYS A 495 21.94 26.94 -11.41
CA CYS A 495 20.68 26.27 -11.09
C CYS A 495 19.97 26.98 -9.91
N HIS A 496 19.05 27.91 -10.22
CA HIS A 496 18.36 28.78 -9.25
C HIS A 496 17.66 28.05 -8.09
N SER A 497 17.20 26.80 -8.29
CA SER A 497 16.57 25.95 -7.25
C SER A 497 17.57 25.28 -6.30
N ALA A 498 18.85 25.27 -6.65
CA ALA A 498 19.90 24.56 -5.92
C ALA A 498 20.63 25.46 -4.90
N ILE A 499 20.50 26.78 -5.03
CA ILE A 499 21.18 27.82 -4.22
C ILE A 499 20.83 27.73 -2.72
N LEU A 500 19.62 27.27 -2.36
CA LEU A 500 19.20 27.10 -0.96
C LEU A 500 19.63 25.77 -0.32
N PHE A 501 19.95 24.74 -1.12
CA PHE A 501 20.34 23.40 -0.64
C PHE A 501 21.85 23.14 -0.73
N LEU A 502 22.58 23.86 -1.57
CA LEU A 502 23.96 23.51 -1.95
C LEU A 502 25.08 24.29 -1.27
N ASN A 503 24.81 25.39 -0.56
CA ASN A 503 25.87 26.18 0.09
C ASN A 503 26.86 25.32 0.91
N PRO A 504 26.44 24.32 1.72
CA PRO A 504 27.38 23.49 2.48
C PRO A 504 28.24 22.56 1.62
N VAL A 505 27.66 21.93 0.57
CA VAL A 505 28.37 20.97 -0.29
C VAL A 505 29.32 21.70 -1.24
N VAL A 506 28.87 22.82 -1.81
CA VAL A 506 29.67 23.67 -2.67
C VAL A 506 30.82 24.34 -1.90
N ASP A 507 30.61 24.78 -0.66
CA ASP A 507 31.70 25.30 0.19
C ASP A 507 32.70 24.23 0.60
N VAL A 508 32.25 22.98 0.82
CA VAL A 508 33.13 21.85 1.11
C VAL A 508 33.96 21.49 -0.13
N LEU A 509 33.35 21.40 -1.32
CA LEU A 509 34.04 21.13 -2.58
C LEU A 509 35.03 22.25 -2.94
N ARG A 510 34.65 23.52 -2.74
CA ARG A 510 35.53 24.70 -2.90
C ARG A 510 36.79 24.60 -2.03
N ARG A 511 36.64 24.13 -0.78
CA ARG A 511 37.77 23.95 0.14
C ARG A 511 38.61 22.71 -0.22
N ILE A 512 38.00 21.62 -0.67
CA ILE A 512 38.73 20.39 -1.08
C ILE A 512 39.63 20.64 -2.28
N ALA A 513 39.09 21.23 -3.35
CA ALA A 513 39.79 21.41 -4.61
C ALA A 513 41.02 22.32 -4.46
N ILE A 514 40.86 23.45 -3.76
CA ILE A 514 41.94 24.43 -3.50
C ILE A 514 43.00 23.85 -2.54
N LEU A 515 42.63 23.04 -1.55
CA LEU A 515 43.57 22.54 -0.54
C LEU A 515 44.31 21.27 -0.96
N ALA A 516 43.69 20.40 -1.77
CA ALA A 516 44.35 19.23 -2.35
C ALA A 516 45.48 19.64 -3.31
N PHE A 517 45.28 20.73 -4.05
CA PHE A 517 46.27 21.34 -4.94
C PHE A 517 47.43 22.01 -4.18
N LEU A 518 47.15 22.68 -3.04
CA LEU A 518 48.17 23.50 -2.36
C LEU A 518 48.99 22.79 -1.26
N PHE A 519 48.47 21.75 -0.58
CA PHE A 519 49.10 21.26 0.68
C PHE A 519 49.08 19.74 0.91
N GLY A 520 48.64 18.93 -0.06
CA GLY A 520 48.45 17.49 0.12
C GLY A 520 47.20 17.12 0.95
N VAL A 521 46.72 15.89 0.78
CA VAL A 521 45.39 15.39 1.20
C VAL A 521 45.08 15.59 2.69
N GLY A 522 46.10 15.56 3.57
CA GLY A 522 45.93 15.63 5.03
C GLY A 522 45.45 16.98 5.57
N ASN A 523 45.88 18.11 4.99
CA ASN A 523 45.44 19.44 5.42
C ASN A 523 44.04 19.79 4.87
N SER A 524 43.67 19.22 3.72
CA SER A 524 42.35 19.34 3.10
C SER A 524 41.26 18.73 3.98
N LEU A 525 41.47 17.52 4.52
CA LEU A 525 40.52 16.83 5.40
C LEU A 525 40.22 17.60 6.70
N LYS A 526 41.22 18.26 7.30
CA LYS A 526 41.03 19.06 8.53
C LYS A 526 40.14 20.29 8.31
N LYS A 527 40.25 20.95 7.16
CA LYS A 527 39.44 22.14 6.81
C LYS A 527 38.05 21.76 6.26
N VAL A 528 37.91 20.62 5.58
CA VAL A 528 36.60 20.01 5.26
C VAL A 528 35.85 19.71 6.54
N ARG A 529 36.51 19.06 7.50
CA ARG A 529 35.93 18.79 8.81
C ARG A 529 35.49 20.08 9.51
N ARG A 530 36.26 21.18 9.43
CA ARG A 530 35.83 22.50 9.93
C ARG A 530 34.65 23.08 9.16
N GLY A 531 34.63 23.02 7.82
CA GLY A 531 33.53 23.52 6.99
C GLY A 531 32.21 22.77 7.21
N CYS A 532 32.25 21.44 7.30
CA CYS A 532 31.11 20.63 7.70
C CYS A 532 30.60 21.06 9.09
N VAL A 533 31.51 21.23 10.05
CA VAL A 533 31.20 21.66 11.43
C VAL A 533 30.65 23.10 11.50
N GLU A 534 31.08 23.98 10.60
CA GLU A 534 30.68 25.40 10.52
C GLU A 534 29.39 25.62 9.76
N SER A 535 28.95 24.65 8.95
CA SER A 535 27.72 24.75 8.14
C SER A 535 26.51 25.03 9.02
N GLU A 536 25.57 25.82 8.49
CA GLU A 536 24.35 26.20 9.19
C GLU A 536 23.53 24.97 9.60
N TYR A 537 23.61 23.90 8.81
CA TYR A 537 23.03 22.59 9.09
C TYR A 537 23.61 21.96 10.38
N VAL A 538 24.93 21.95 10.56
CA VAL A 538 25.57 21.42 11.79
C VAL A 538 25.35 22.35 13.00
N ARG A 539 25.19 23.66 12.80
CA ARG A 539 24.76 24.56 13.89
C ARG A 539 23.32 24.30 14.31
N VAL A 540 22.42 23.99 13.37
CA VAL A 540 21.03 23.60 13.64
C VAL A 540 20.99 22.25 14.36
N VAL A 541 21.69 21.23 13.85
CA VAL A 541 21.83 19.90 14.48
C VAL A 541 22.43 20.01 15.89
N ARG A 542 23.50 20.81 16.08
CA ARG A 542 24.07 21.08 17.42
C ARG A 542 23.11 21.81 18.35
N ARG A 543 22.33 22.79 17.87
CA ARG A 543 21.31 23.48 18.68
C ARG A 543 20.20 22.52 19.10
N ILE A 544 19.81 21.59 18.23
CA ILE A 544 18.78 20.58 18.50
C ILE A 544 19.30 19.54 19.50
N LEU A 545 20.51 19.00 19.30
CA LEU A 545 21.18 18.09 20.24
C LEU A 545 21.44 18.74 21.61
N ASN A 546 21.78 20.03 21.65
CA ASN A 546 21.97 20.77 22.89
C ASN A 546 20.64 21.12 23.60
N ARG A 547 19.53 21.31 22.86
CA ARG A 547 18.18 21.43 23.44
C ARG A 547 17.70 20.11 24.06
N GLY A 548 18.15 18.97 23.54
CA GLY A 548 17.95 17.65 24.15
C GLY A 548 18.74 17.44 25.46
N ARG A 549 19.82 18.20 25.68
CA ARG A 549 20.61 18.16 26.94
C ARG A 549 20.18 19.17 27.99
N SER A 550 19.37 20.18 27.65
CA SER A 550 18.95 21.23 28.60
C SER A 550 17.66 20.93 29.37
N ARG A 551 17.04 19.75 29.17
CA ARG A 551 15.95 19.24 30.02
C ARG A 551 16.44 18.02 30.78
N ASN A 552 17.29 18.24 31.79
CA ASN A 552 17.43 17.43 33.00
C ASN A 552 18.65 17.90 33.77
N TYR A 553 18.45 18.83 34.71
CA TYR A 553 19.18 18.90 35.99
C TYR A 553 18.38 19.82 36.92
N CYS A 554 17.30 19.30 37.49
CA CYS A 554 16.79 19.84 38.75
C CYS A 554 17.82 19.48 39.83
N ARG A 555 18.50 20.51 40.37
CA ARG A 555 19.34 20.39 41.58
C ARG A 555 18.48 19.85 42.73
N PRO A 556 18.99 18.93 43.58
CA PRO A 556 18.26 18.54 44.78
C PRO A 556 18.25 19.71 45.78
N ARG A 557 17.06 20.16 46.17
CA ARG A 557 16.86 21.01 47.34
C ARG A 557 17.19 20.19 48.59
N ARG A 558 18.17 20.67 49.37
CA ARG A 558 18.41 20.21 50.75
C ARG A 558 17.11 20.39 51.56
N ARG A 559 16.53 19.29 52.05
CA ARG A 559 15.54 19.33 53.13
C ARG A 559 16.29 19.43 54.44
N ASN A 560 16.06 20.53 55.17
CA ASN A 560 16.40 20.62 56.58
C ASN A 560 15.50 19.65 57.36
N ALA A 561 16.13 18.90 58.26
CA ALA A 561 15.46 18.19 59.34
C ALA A 561 14.81 19.21 60.30
N GLY A 562 13.62 18.88 60.80
CA GLY A 562 12.92 19.69 61.79
C GLY A 562 11.54 19.13 62.09
N PHE A 563 11.52 18.27 63.12
CA PHE A 563 10.40 17.67 63.86
C PHE A 563 9.49 16.65 63.16
#